data_AF-A0A5Q0JUY9-F1
#
_entry.id   AF-A0A5Q0JUY9-F1
#
_cell.length_a   1.000
_cell.length_b   1.000
_cell.length_c   1.000
_cell.angle_alpha   90.00
_cell.angle_beta   90.00
_cell.angle_gamma   90.00
#
_symmetry.space_group_name_H-M   'P 1'
#
loop_
_entity.id
_entity.type
_entity.pdbx_description
1 polymer ?
#
loop_
_entity_poly.entity_id
_entity_poly.type
_entity_poly.pdbx_seq_one_letter_code
_entity_poly.pdbx_strand_id
1 'polypeptide(L)'
;MVKDYRQGGKKSVLALSDGEFIRRFSLHILPKGFTRIRHYGILSSYYKRTLIPELQKDLGRPELAEKVPLKHRKCPSCKKGNLVTIATFPARGPPNGWREQIEKHLNRPI
;
A
#
# COMPACT_ATOMS: atom_id res chain seq x y z
N MET A 1 -20.44 5.27 2.26
CA MET A 1 -19.90 5.32 0.89
C MET A 1 -18.79 4.31 0.75
N VAL A 2 -18.87 3.44 -0.26
CA VAL A 2 -17.83 2.45 -0.57
C VAL A 2 -16.97 2.99 -1.71
N LYS A 3 -15.66 2.71 -1.65
CA LYS A 3 -14.72 3.06 -2.70
C LYS A 3 -14.72 1.96 -3.76
N ASP A 4 -15.30 2.23 -4.93
CA ASP A 4 -15.40 1.25 -6.00
C ASP A 4 -14.10 1.23 -6.83
N TYR A 5 -13.23 0.26 -6.54
CA TYR A 5 -11.97 0.08 -7.26
C TYR A 5 -12.14 -0.32 -8.72
N ARG A 6 -13.29 -0.91 -9.11
CA ARG A 6 -13.59 -1.21 -10.53
C ARG A 6 -13.91 0.05 -11.31
N GLN A 7 -14.41 1.09 -10.63
CA GLN A 7 -14.68 2.41 -11.20
C GLN A 7 -13.61 3.46 -10.84
N GLY A 8 -12.33 3.04 -10.75
CA GLY A 8 -11.22 3.98 -10.49
C GLY A 8 -11.25 4.61 -9.09
N GLY A 9 -11.91 3.98 -8.12
CA GLY A 9 -11.96 4.44 -6.74
C GLY A 9 -12.97 5.55 -6.48
N LYS A 10 -14.00 5.71 -7.33
CA LYS A 10 -15.12 6.62 -7.07
C LYS A 10 -15.86 6.18 -5.79
N LYS A 11 -16.34 7.17 -5.02
CA LYS A 11 -17.15 6.93 -3.83
C LYS A 11 -18.60 6.75 -4.27
N SER A 12 -19.18 5.59 -4.02
CA SER A 12 -20.60 5.30 -4.28
C SER A 12 -21.32 4.95 -2.99
N VAL A 13 -22.65 5.11 -2.97
CA VAL A 13 -23.49 4.62 -1.87
C VAL A 13 -23.78 3.15 -2.16
N LEU A 14 -23.32 2.25 -1.28
CA LEU A 14 -23.64 0.83 -1.36
C LEU A 14 -24.80 0.56 -0.39
N ALA A 15 -26.00 0.36 -0.93
CA ALA A 15 -27.12 -0.15 -0.17
C ALA A 15 -26.91 -1.67 0.04
N LEU A 16 -26.92 -2.11 1.28
CA LEU A 16 -26.86 -3.51 1.67
C LEU A 16 -28.20 -3.89 2.28
N SER A 17 -28.63 -5.13 2.06
CA SER A 17 -29.74 -5.68 2.84
C SER A 17 -29.30 -5.84 4.30
N ASP A 18 -30.26 -5.81 5.23
CA ASP A 18 -29.99 -5.90 6.66
C ASP A 18 -29.18 -7.15 7.02
N GLY A 19 -29.50 -8.30 6.41
CA GLY A 19 -28.76 -9.54 6.62
C GLY A 19 -27.30 -9.49 6.16
N GLU A 20 -27.03 -8.88 4.99
CA GLU A 20 -25.66 -8.76 4.47
C GLU A 20 -24.86 -7.71 5.27
N PHE A 21 -25.52 -6.67 5.78
CA PHE A 21 -24.91 -5.72 6.70
C PHE A 21 -24.49 -6.41 8.01
N ILE A 22 -25.40 -7.14 8.67
CA ILE A 22 -25.12 -7.86 9.92
C ILE A 22 -23.98 -8.85 9.72
N ARG A 23 -24.03 -9.66 8.65
CA ARG A 23 -22.99 -10.64 8.33
C ARG A 23 -21.61 -10.00 8.21
N ARG A 24 -21.48 -8.90 7.45
CA ARG A 24 -20.20 -8.17 7.30
C ARG A 24 -19.76 -7.51 8.58
N PHE A 25 -20.70 -6.91 9.32
CA PHE A 25 -20.42 -6.26 10.59
C PHE A 25 -19.88 -7.26 11.63
N SER A 26 -20.49 -8.45 11.73
CA SER A 26 -20.05 -9.50 12.65
C SER A 26 -18.61 -9.98 12.40
N LEU A 27 -18.11 -9.93 11.16
CA LEU A 27 -16.70 -10.26 10.86
C LEU A 27 -15.70 -9.28 11.48
N HIS A 28 -16.15 -8.06 11.82
CA HIS A 28 -15.32 -7.04 12.46
C HIS A 28 -15.41 -7.07 13.99
N ILE A 29 -16.37 -7.83 14.54
CA ILE A 29 -16.53 -8.00 15.98
C ILE A 29 -15.58 -9.11 16.43
N LEU A 30 -14.73 -8.82 17.40
CA LEU A 30 -13.92 -9.83 18.05
C LEU A 30 -14.84 -10.72 18.91
N PRO A 31 -14.94 -12.04 18.66
CA PRO A 31 -15.83 -12.89 19.44
C PRO A 31 -15.40 -12.93 20.91
N LYS A 32 -16.38 -13.10 21.81
CA LYS A 32 -16.10 -13.20 23.26
C LYS A 32 -15.14 -14.37 23.52
N GLY A 33 -14.12 -14.13 24.34
CA GLY A 33 -13.07 -15.12 24.64
C GLY A 33 -11.87 -15.08 23.69
N PHE A 34 -11.94 -14.30 22.60
CA PHE A 34 -10.78 -14.05 21.74
C PHE A 34 -10.09 -12.75 22.16
N THR A 35 -8.77 -12.79 22.27
CA THR A 35 -7.93 -11.61 22.53
C THR A 35 -7.32 -11.15 21.21
N ARG A 36 -7.36 -9.84 20.94
CA ARG A 36 -6.60 -9.27 19.81
C ARG A 36 -5.11 -9.54 20.03
N ILE A 37 -4.48 -10.32 19.15
CA ILE A 37 -3.04 -10.52 19.18
C ILE A 37 -2.38 -9.18 18.89
N ARG A 38 -1.73 -8.63 19.90
CA ARG A 38 -0.83 -7.49 19.76
C ARG A 38 0.58 -8.06 19.82
N HIS A 39 1.42 -7.69 18.86
CA HIS A 39 2.81 -8.14 18.87
C HIS A 39 3.57 -7.39 19.95
N TYR A 40 4.16 -8.14 20.89
CA TYR A 40 5.01 -7.62 21.97
C TYR A 40 6.41 -8.22 21.89
N GLY A 41 7.34 -7.66 22.69
CA GLY A 41 8.73 -8.10 22.71
C GLY A 41 9.39 -7.99 21.34
N ILE A 42 10.01 -9.09 20.90
CA ILE A 42 10.81 -9.16 19.66
C ILE A 42 10.01 -8.83 18.39
N LEU A 43 8.70 -9.10 18.37
CA LEU A 43 7.82 -8.84 17.22
C LEU A 43 7.12 -7.47 17.29
N SER A 44 7.33 -6.71 18.36
CA SER A 44 6.74 -5.37 18.50
C SER A 44 7.26 -4.42 17.41
N SER A 45 6.43 -3.46 16.99
CA SER A 45 6.81 -2.51 15.93
C SER A 45 8.09 -1.72 16.23
N TYR A 46 8.38 -1.48 17.51
CA TYR A 46 9.58 -0.78 17.96
C TYR A 46 10.84 -1.65 17.84
N TYR A 47 10.82 -2.84 18.44
CA TYR A 47 12.02 -3.70 18.53
C TYR A 47 12.24 -4.57 17.30
N LYS A 48 11.21 -4.89 16.51
CA LYS A 48 11.34 -5.83 15.38
C LYS A 48 12.35 -5.42 14.32
N ARG A 49 12.62 -4.11 14.16
CA ARG A 49 13.57 -3.62 13.15
C ARG A 49 15.02 -3.93 13.50
N THR A 50 15.34 -3.97 14.79
CA THR A 50 16.70 -4.23 15.29
C THR A 50 16.89 -5.70 15.64
N LEU A 51 15.92 -6.31 16.34
CA LEU A 51 16.05 -7.67 16.85
C LEU A 51 15.89 -8.76 15.78
N ILE A 52 15.05 -8.57 14.75
CA ILE A 52 14.86 -9.60 13.72
C ILE A 52 16.17 -9.87 12.94
N PRO A 53 16.91 -8.85 12.47
CA PRO A 53 18.21 -9.06 11.82
C PRO A 53 19.23 -9.79 12.70
N GLU A 54 19.27 -9.49 13.99
CA GLU A 54 20.16 -10.16 14.96
C GLU A 54 19.79 -11.64 15.11
N LEU A 55 18.50 -11.92 15.36
CA LEU A 55 18.00 -13.29 15.46
C LEU A 55 18.21 -14.11 14.17
N GLN A 56 18.12 -13.47 13.00
CA GLN A 56 18.40 -14.12 11.72
C GLN A 56 19.89 -14.45 11.51
N LYS A 57 20.81 -13.71 12.14
CA LYS A 57 22.24 -14.05 12.15
C LYS A 57 22.48 -15.27 13.03
N ASP A 58 21.87 -15.30 14.21
CA ASP A 58 22.13 -16.33 15.22
C ASP A 58 21.43 -17.67 14.89
N LEU A 59 20.18 -17.61 14.45
CA LEU A 59 19.35 -18.79 14.16
C LEU A 59 19.40 -19.22 12.69
N GLY A 60 20.02 -18.41 11.84
CA GLY A 60 19.94 -18.55 10.39
C GLY A 60 18.66 -17.96 9.81
N ARG A 61 18.75 -17.49 8.56
CA ARG A 61 17.61 -16.94 7.83
C ARG A 61 16.91 -18.07 7.08
N PRO A 62 15.58 -18.27 7.24
CA PRO A 62 14.87 -19.23 6.41
C PRO A 62 14.93 -18.78 4.95
N GLU A 63 15.16 -19.73 4.05
CA GLU A 63 15.02 -19.52 2.62
C GLU A 63 13.54 -19.31 2.30
N LEU A 64 13.16 -18.03 2.15
CA LEU A 64 11.82 -17.67 1.71
C LEU A 64 11.85 -17.59 0.19
N ALA A 65 10.87 -18.22 -0.46
CA ALA A 65 10.66 -18.07 -1.89
C ALA A 65 10.64 -16.57 -2.24
N GLU A 66 11.49 -16.18 -3.19
CA GLU A 66 11.50 -14.80 -3.66
C GLU A 66 10.11 -14.45 -4.20
N LYS A 67 9.50 -13.44 -3.60
CA LYS A 67 8.24 -12.92 -4.13
C LYS A 67 8.54 -12.31 -5.49
N VAL A 68 7.80 -12.74 -6.51
CA VAL A 68 7.87 -12.12 -7.83
C VAL A 68 7.72 -10.61 -7.66
N PRO A 69 8.70 -9.81 -8.10
CA PRO A 69 8.65 -8.37 -7.92
C PRO A 69 7.39 -7.86 -8.61
N LEU A 70 6.56 -7.17 -7.84
CA LEU A 70 5.38 -6.52 -8.37
C LEU A 70 5.83 -5.54 -9.44
N LYS A 71 5.21 -5.59 -10.63
CA LYS A 71 5.50 -4.72 -11.78
C LYS A 71 5.00 -3.28 -11.56
N HIS A 72 5.16 -2.75 -10.35
CA HIS A 72 4.93 -1.35 -10.04
C HIS A 72 5.88 -0.54 -10.90
N ARG A 73 5.36 0.49 -11.58
CA ARG A 73 6.08 1.32 -12.54
C ARG A 73 6.39 0.67 -13.90
N LYS A 74 5.75 -0.41 -14.35
CA LYS A 74 5.80 -0.74 -15.79
C LYS A 74 4.77 0.06 -16.58
N CYS A 75 5.09 0.42 -17.82
CA CYS A 75 4.14 1.05 -18.72
C CYS A 75 2.90 0.15 -18.89
N PRO A 76 1.68 0.62 -18.62
CA PRO A 76 0.47 -0.20 -18.72
C PRO A 76 0.12 -0.60 -20.16
N SER A 77 0.59 0.16 -21.15
CA SER A 77 0.36 -0.13 -22.57
C SER A 77 1.36 -1.15 -23.12
N CYS A 78 2.66 -0.84 -23.10
CA CYS A 78 3.68 -1.68 -23.75
C CYS A 78 4.37 -2.69 -22.81
N LYS A 79 4.17 -2.60 -21.49
CA LYS A 79 4.82 -3.43 -20.45
C LYS A 79 6.36 -3.43 -20.48
N LYS A 80 6.97 -2.50 -21.23
CA LYS A 80 8.41 -2.27 -21.35
C LYS A 80 8.79 -0.96 -20.63
N GLY A 81 10.03 -0.90 -20.14
CA GLY A 81 10.56 0.25 -19.41
C GLY A 81 9.98 0.43 -18.00
N ASN A 82 10.54 1.41 -17.28
CA ASN A 82 10.11 1.84 -15.96
C ASN A 82 9.55 3.26 -16.03
N LEU A 83 8.35 3.47 -15.48
CA LEU A 83 7.73 4.77 -15.27
C LEU A 83 8.53 5.54 -14.22
N VAL A 84 9.06 6.68 -14.62
CA VAL A 84 9.76 7.63 -13.75
C VAL A 84 8.78 8.74 -13.38
N THR A 85 8.65 9.02 -12.09
CA THR A 85 7.85 10.14 -11.61
C THR A 85 8.61 11.43 -11.87
N ILE A 86 8.16 12.23 -12.82
CA ILE A 86 8.78 13.53 -13.14
C ILE A 86 8.26 14.67 -12.25
N ALA A 87 7.06 14.54 -11.68
CA ALA A 87 6.45 15.53 -10.78
C ALA A 87 5.37 14.91 -9.89
N THR A 88 5.12 15.53 -8.74
CA THR A 88 4.00 15.21 -7.84
C THR A 88 3.26 16.50 -7.49
N PHE A 89 1.93 16.45 -7.45
CA PHE A 89 1.10 17.61 -7.11
C PHE A 89 0.37 17.38 -5.78
N PRO A 90 0.13 18.44 -4.99
CA PRO A 90 -0.71 18.35 -3.80
C PRO A 90 -2.17 18.07 -4.18
N ALA A 91 -2.98 17.65 -3.21
CA ALA A 91 -4.39 17.29 -3.41
C ALA A 91 -5.27 18.43 -4.00
N ARG A 92 -4.81 19.68 -3.93
CA ARG A 92 -5.49 20.87 -4.48
C ARG A 92 -5.12 21.16 -5.94
N GLY A 93 -4.47 20.22 -6.62
CA GLY A 93 -4.06 20.35 -8.01
C GLY A 93 -2.69 21.01 -8.18
N PRO A 94 -2.22 21.09 -9.43
CA PRO A 94 -0.94 21.71 -9.75
C PRO A 94 -0.98 23.23 -9.52
N PRO A 95 0.08 23.85 -8.97
CA PRO A 95 0.21 25.30 -8.88
C PRO A 95 0.17 25.97 -10.26
N ASN A 96 -0.17 27.27 -10.31
CA ASN A 96 -0.01 28.07 -11.53
C ASN A 96 1.46 28.05 -11.98
N GLY A 97 1.73 27.86 -13.27
CA GLY A 97 3.10 27.77 -13.83
C GLY A 97 3.78 26.40 -13.69
N TRP A 98 3.06 25.33 -13.32
CA TRP A 98 3.66 23.99 -13.13
C TRP A 98 4.38 23.41 -14.36
N ARG A 99 3.99 23.81 -15.58
CA ARG A 99 4.63 23.31 -16.82
C ARG A 99 6.10 23.71 -16.90
N GLU A 100 6.41 24.95 -16.55
CA GLU A 100 7.78 25.50 -16.53
C GLU A 100 8.65 24.79 -15.49
N GLN A 101 8.06 24.32 -14.39
CA GLN A 101 8.76 23.55 -13.36
C GLN A 101 9.13 22.14 -13.85
N ILE A 102 8.29 21.53 -14.69
CA ILE A 102 8.56 20.20 -15.26
C ILE A 102 9.62 20.25 -16.36
N GLU A 103 9.61 21.28 -17.22
CA GLU A 103 10.60 21.44 -18.29
C GLU A 103 12.05 21.49 -17.76
N LYS A 104 12.26 22.09 -16.57
CA LYS A 104 13.57 22.09 -15.90
C LYS A 104 14.06 20.68 -15.53
N HIS A 105 13.14 19.75 -15.25
CA HIS A 105 13.47 18.37 -14.90
C HIS A 105 13.61 17.45 -16.11
N LEU A 106 12.91 17.74 -17.22
CA LEU A 106 13.03 17.00 -18.49
C LEU A 106 14.37 17.26 -19.19
N ASN A 107 14.96 18.45 -19.02
CA ASN A 107 16.22 18.85 -19.64
C ASN A 107 17.49 18.46 -18.84
N ARG A 108 17.35 17.73 -17.73
CA ARG A 108 18.48 17.20 -16.98
C ARG A 108 18.80 15.80 -17.52
N PRO A 109 20.04 15.50 -17.96
CA PRO A 109 20.40 14.17 -18.41
C PRO A 109 20.19 13.17 -17.26
N ILE A 110 19.66 11.99 -17.61
CA ILE A 110 19.46 10.84 -16.72
C ILE A 110 20.81 10.27 -16.32
#